data_AF-A0A2L2XCE9-F1
#
_entry.id   AF-A0A2L2XCE9-F1
#
_cell.length_a   1.000
_cell.length_b   1.000
_cell.length_c   1.000
_cell.angle_alpha   90.00
_cell.angle_beta   90.00
_cell.angle_gamma   90.00
#
_symmetry.space_group_name_H-M   'P 1'
#
loop_
_entity.id
_entity.type
_entity.pdbx_description
1 polymer ?
#
loop_
_entity_poly.entity_id
_entity_poly.type
_entity_poly.pdbx_seq_one_letter_code
_entity_poly.pdbx_strand_id
1 'polypeptide(L)'
;MIAYSEVKENLKHLLMEFGPPRRSYVSRYPFLRLSNDGSWEITGKNKIDTKRDWSDNILLVNDTHGGFTEEVYSLLSKDRRLIREFANIILEQNFPETMHEDILNEVGLDLDLAGKPSRNPQFRERILMAYEYKCASAALM
;
A
#
# COMPACT_ATOMS: atom_id res chain seq x y z
N MET A 1 -5.72 -1.57 -15.30
CA MET A 1 -6.43 -1.77 -14.01
C MET A 1 -6.12 -3.18 -13.51
N ILE A 2 -6.16 -3.41 -12.20
CA ILE A 2 -5.85 -4.69 -11.55
C ILE A 2 -7.09 -5.26 -10.84
N ALA A 3 -7.26 -6.58 -10.86
CA ALA A 3 -8.41 -7.22 -10.23
C ALA A 3 -8.27 -7.28 -8.70
N TYR A 4 -9.36 -7.05 -7.98
CA TYR A 4 -9.38 -7.12 -6.52
C TYR A 4 -8.94 -8.51 -6.02
N SER A 5 -9.30 -9.58 -6.72
CA SER A 5 -8.90 -10.95 -6.40
C SER A 5 -7.39 -11.16 -6.40
N GLU A 6 -6.64 -10.43 -7.24
CA GLU A 6 -5.19 -10.57 -7.37
C GLU A 6 -4.45 -9.80 -6.27
N VAL A 7 -4.99 -8.65 -5.85
CA VAL A 7 -4.34 -7.79 -4.86
C VAL A 7 -4.78 -8.04 -3.43
N LYS A 8 -5.94 -8.67 -3.22
CA LYS A 8 -6.56 -8.80 -1.89
C LYS A 8 -5.61 -9.39 -0.85
N GLU A 9 -4.96 -10.50 -1.18
CA GLU A 9 -4.10 -11.22 -0.24
C GLU A 9 -2.76 -10.51 -0.05
N ASN A 10 -2.15 -10.00 -1.12
CA ASN A 10 -0.91 -9.21 -1.03
C ASN A 10 -1.13 -7.94 -0.20
N LEU A 11 -2.24 -7.23 -0.42
CA LEU A 11 -2.58 -6.05 0.36
C LEU A 11 -2.86 -6.38 1.83
N LYS A 12 -3.49 -7.53 2.10
CA LYS A 12 -3.67 -8.01 3.47
C LYS A 12 -2.33 -8.32 4.14
N HIS A 13 -1.41 -8.97 3.43
CA HIS A 13 -0.05 -9.25 3.89
C HIS A 13 0.69 -7.95 4.24
N LEU A 14 0.71 -6.98 3.32
CA LEU A 14 1.33 -5.67 3.53
C LEU A 14 0.75 -4.94 4.75
N LEU A 15 -0.57 -4.99 4.94
CA LEU A 15 -1.22 -4.39 6.11
C LEU A 15 -0.87 -5.09 7.42
N MET A 16 -0.67 -6.42 7.41
CA MET A 16 -0.29 -7.18 8.59
C MET A 16 1.17 -6.93 8.99
N GLU A 17 2.08 -6.90 8.01
CA GLU A 17 3.52 -6.77 8.25
C GLU A 17 3.96 -5.33 8.50
N PHE A 18 3.41 -4.36 7.76
CA PHE A 18 3.87 -2.97 7.79
C PHE A 18 2.82 -2.00 8.32
N GLY A 19 1.57 -2.43 8.46
CA GLY A 19 0.50 -1.58 8.98
C GLY A 19 0.55 -1.41 10.50
N PRO A 20 -0.10 -0.37 11.04
CA PRO A 20 -0.25 -0.22 12.48
C PRO A 20 -1.03 -1.41 13.06
N PRO A 21 -0.73 -1.85 14.30
CA PRO A 21 -1.38 -3.00 14.91
C PRO A 21 -2.88 -2.76 15.01
N ARG A 22 -3.67 -3.68 14.44
CA ARG A 22 -5.14 -3.61 14.42
C ARG A 22 -5.77 -4.95 14.77
N ARG A 23 -6.99 -4.89 15.34
CA ARG A 23 -7.80 -6.09 15.63
C ARG A 23 -8.25 -6.85 14.38
N SER A 24 -8.31 -6.18 13.23
CA SER A 24 -8.66 -6.80 11.95
C SER A 24 -8.03 -6.03 10.79
N TYR A 25 -7.33 -6.73 9.91
CA TYR A 25 -6.75 -6.19 8.68
C TYR A 25 -7.72 -6.42 7.52
N VAL A 26 -8.29 -5.34 7.03
CA VAL A 26 -9.36 -5.37 6.03
C VAL A 26 -8.85 -4.73 4.73
N SER A 27 -8.36 -5.56 3.82
CA SER A 27 -7.78 -5.14 2.53
C SER A 27 -8.77 -4.46 1.58
N ARG A 28 -10.09 -4.62 1.80
CA ARG A 28 -11.11 -3.93 1.00
C ARG A 28 -11.12 -2.41 1.21
N TYR A 29 -10.67 -1.93 2.37
CA TYR A 29 -10.75 -0.50 2.68
C TYR A 29 -9.76 0.35 1.89
N PRO A 30 -8.44 0.03 1.84
CA PRO A 30 -7.53 0.80 1.01
C PRO A 30 -7.91 0.73 -0.46
N PHE A 31 -8.33 -0.44 -0.96
CA PHE A 31 -8.69 -0.64 -2.36
C PHE A 31 -9.86 0.24 -2.81
N LEU A 32 -10.92 0.36 -1.99
CA LEU A 32 -12.07 1.19 -2.33
C LEU A 32 -11.86 2.67 -2.00
N ARG A 33 -11.23 2.98 -0.85
CA ARG A 33 -11.17 4.36 -0.34
C ARG A 33 -10.17 5.23 -1.09
N LEU A 34 -9.19 4.65 -1.79
CA LEU A 34 -8.32 5.38 -2.71
C LEU A 34 -9.12 6.16 -3.77
N SER A 35 -10.32 5.67 -4.15
CA SER A 35 -11.17 6.38 -5.10
C SER A 35 -11.77 7.68 -4.59
N ASN A 36 -11.82 7.87 -3.27
CA ASN A 36 -12.32 9.12 -2.67
C ASN A 36 -11.38 10.30 -2.94
N ASP A 37 -10.09 10.03 -3.17
CA ASP A 37 -9.06 11.03 -3.45
C ASP A 37 -9.04 11.42 -4.94
N GLY A 38 -9.94 10.86 -5.76
CA GLY A 38 -10.09 11.17 -7.19
C GLY A 38 -8.96 10.66 -8.09
N SER A 39 -7.92 10.05 -7.51
CA SER A 39 -6.78 9.52 -8.25
C SER A 39 -6.94 8.04 -8.65
N TRP A 40 -7.98 7.37 -8.15
CA TRP A 40 -8.22 5.94 -8.34
C TRP A 40 -9.63 5.67 -8.84
N GLU A 41 -9.75 4.83 -9.85
CA GLU A 41 -11.00 4.40 -10.47
C GLU A 41 -11.31 2.97 -10.08
N ILE A 42 -12.60 2.70 -9.87
CA ILE A 42 -13.14 1.37 -9.61
C ILE A 42 -14.13 1.01 -10.72
N THR A 43 -13.91 -0.14 -11.34
CA THR A 43 -14.78 -0.70 -12.37
C THR A 43 -15.17 -2.13 -12.02
N GLY A 44 -16.20 -2.65 -12.67
CA GLY A 44 -16.68 -4.02 -12.47
C GLY A 44 -17.98 -4.25 -13.24
N LYS A 45 -18.57 -5.43 -13.08
CA LYS A 45 -19.81 -5.82 -13.80
C LYS A 45 -20.97 -4.87 -13.52
N ASN A 46 -21.08 -4.42 -12.27
CA ASN A 46 -22.05 -3.42 -11.83
C ASN A 46 -21.31 -2.22 -11.24
N LYS A 47 -21.94 -1.05 -11.33
CA LYS A 47 -21.46 0.17 -10.68
C LYS A 47 -21.55 -0.02 -9.16
N ILE A 48 -20.42 0.19 -8.49
CA ILE A 48 -20.30 0.13 -7.03
C ILE A 48 -20.22 1.56 -6.48
N ASP A 49 -20.95 1.83 -5.41
CA ASP A 49 -20.80 3.06 -4.63
C ASP A 49 -19.59 2.94 -3.71
N THR A 50 -18.48 3.60 -4.04
CA THR A 50 -17.21 3.50 -3.30
C THR A 50 -17.25 4.14 -1.92
N LYS A 51 -18.33 4.88 -1.58
CA LYS A 51 -18.57 5.42 -0.24
C LYS A 51 -19.19 4.40 0.71
N ARG A 52 -19.67 3.26 0.21
CA ARG A 52 -20.24 2.18 1.02
C ARG A 52 -19.21 1.13 1.36
N ASP A 53 -19.42 0.50 2.51
CA ASP A 53 -18.65 -0.65 2.95
C ASP A 53 -19.17 -1.92 2.27
N TRP A 54 -18.46 -2.38 1.24
CA TRP A 54 -18.75 -3.64 0.54
C TRP A 54 -17.97 -4.81 1.15
N SER A 55 -18.57 -5.99 1.15
CA SER A 55 -17.89 -7.23 1.56
C SER A 55 -17.00 -7.77 0.44
N ASP A 56 -15.94 -8.48 0.81
CA ASP A 56 -15.02 -9.08 -0.17
C ASP A 56 -15.75 -9.96 -1.18
N ASN A 57 -16.75 -10.74 -0.72
CA ASN A 57 -17.54 -11.59 -1.61
C ASN A 57 -18.27 -10.78 -2.69
N ILE A 58 -18.82 -9.61 -2.36
CA ILE A 58 -19.48 -8.74 -3.33
C ILE A 58 -18.45 -8.21 -4.34
N LEU A 59 -17.27 -7.78 -3.88
CA LEU A 59 -16.22 -7.28 -4.77
C LEU A 59 -15.71 -8.36 -5.73
N LEU A 60 -15.57 -9.60 -5.24
CA LEU A 60 -15.16 -10.76 -6.04
C LEU A 60 -16.23 -11.16 -7.06
N VAL A 61 -17.50 -11.27 -6.66
CA VAL A 61 -18.61 -11.61 -7.56
C VAL A 61 -18.79 -10.54 -8.65
N ASN A 62 -18.63 -9.27 -8.27
CA ASN A 62 -18.70 -8.14 -9.20
C ASN A 62 -17.50 -8.04 -10.15
N ASP A 63 -16.48 -8.88 -9.97
CA ASP A 63 -15.23 -8.81 -10.76
C ASP A 63 -14.64 -7.40 -10.72
N THR A 64 -14.45 -6.90 -9.50
CA THR A 64 -14.09 -5.50 -9.26
C THR A 64 -12.63 -5.28 -9.60
N HIS A 65 -12.37 -4.27 -10.40
CA HIS A 65 -11.04 -3.83 -10.81
C HIS A 65 -10.78 -2.41 -10.30
N GLY A 66 -9.52 -2.14 -9.98
CA GLY A 66 -9.06 -0.84 -9.50
C GLY A 66 -7.83 -0.37 -10.26
N GLY A 67 -7.63 0.94 -10.38
CA GLY A 67 -6.41 1.49 -10.94
C GLY A 67 -6.36 3.00 -10.84
N PHE A 68 -5.20 3.58 -11.13
CA PHE A 68 -5.10 5.01 -11.31
C PHE A 68 -5.98 5.49 -12.47
N THR A 69 -6.47 6.73 -12.41
CA THR A 69 -7.10 7.38 -13.57
C THR A 69 -6.13 7.38 -14.75
N GLU A 70 -6.66 7.46 -15.98
CA GLU A 70 -5.82 7.51 -17.18
C GLU A 70 -4.79 8.66 -17.12
N GLU A 71 -5.20 9.80 -16.57
CA GLU A 71 -4.34 10.98 -16.42
C GLU A 71 -3.16 10.69 -15.47
N VAL A 72 -3.44 10.14 -14.29
CA VAL A 72 -2.42 9.81 -13.28
C VAL A 72 -1.52 8.69 -13.80
N TYR A 73 -2.10 7.65 -14.41
CA TYR A 73 -1.34 6.56 -14.99
C TYR A 73 -0.42 7.03 -16.13
N SER A 74 -0.90 7.91 -17.01
CA SER A 74 -0.12 8.49 -18.10
C SER A 74 1.06 9.32 -17.58
N LEU A 75 0.87 10.08 -16.50
CA LEU A 75 1.95 10.84 -15.86
C LEU A 75 3.00 9.92 -15.22
N LEU A 76 2.57 8.95 -14.42
CA LEU A 76 3.47 8.02 -13.73
C LEU A 76 4.21 7.10 -14.71
N SER A 77 3.56 6.66 -15.78
CA SER A 77 4.19 5.79 -16.79
C SER A 77 5.24 6.50 -17.65
N LYS A 78 5.10 7.82 -17.85
CA LYS A 78 6.07 8.62 -18.61
C LYS A 78 7.29 9.04 -17.80
N ASP A 79 7.15 9.18 -16.48
CA ASP A 79 8.25 9.62 -15.61
C ASP A 79 8.43 8.69 -14.40
N ARG A 80 9.39 7.77 -14.54
CA ARG A 80 9.81 6.87 -13.45
C ARG A 80 10.39 7.62 -12.24
N ARG A 81 10.88 8.86 -12.41
CA ARG A 81 11.40 9.67 -11.31
C ARG A 81 10.26 10.14 -10.40
N LEU A 82 9.10 10.46 -10.98
CA LEU A 82 7.91 10.79 -10.20
C LEU A 82 7.47 9.61 -9.32
N ILE A 83 7.45 8.39 -9.87
CA ILE A 83 7.13 7.18 -9.07
C ILE A 83 8.05 7.09 -7.85
N ARG A 84 9.35 7.34 -8.03
CA ARG A 84 10.32 7.31 -6.94
C ARG A 84 10.09 8.41 -5.91
N GLU A 85 9.85 9.65 -6.35
CA GLU A 85 9.55 10.76 -5.46
C GLU A 85 8.28 10.50 -4.65
N PHE A 86 7.21 10.03 -5.30
CA PHE A 86 5.97 9.63 -4.62
C PHE A 86 6.20 8.50 -3.62
N ALA A 87 6.94 7.46 -4.00
CA ALA A 87 7.25 6.35 -3.10
C ALA A 87 8.03 6.84 -1.87
N ASN A 88 9.07 7.66 -2.06
CA ASN A 88 9.86 8.21 -0.97
C ASN A 88 9.02 9.09 -0.03
N ILE A 89 8.18 9.97 -0.58
CA ILE A 89 7.28 10.83 0.22
C ILE A 89 6.35 9.98 1.08
N ILE A 90 5.73 8.93 0.50
CA ILE A 90 4.86 8.03 1.25
C ILE A 90 5.63 7.30 2.34
N LEU A 91 6.83 6.80 2.03
CA LEU A 91 7.67 6.07 2.96
C LEU A 91 8.11 6.95 4.13
N GLU A 92 8.66 8.13 3.86
CA GLU A 92 9.15 9.07 4.88
C GLU A 92 8.04 9.56 5.82
N GLN A 93 6.82 9.76 5.31
CA GLN A 93 5.71 10.28 6.10
C GLN A 93 5.02 9.22 6.97
N ASN A 94 5.04 7.95 6.55
CA ASN A 94 4.20 6.91 7.15
C ASN A 94 5.00 5.80 7.85
N PHE A 95 6.29 5.66 7.53
CA PHE A 95 7.11 4.53 7.98
C PHE A 95 8.49 4.99 8.46
N PRO A 96 9.09 4.29 9.43
CA PRO A 96 10.49 4.55 9.81
C PRO A 96 11.44 4.25 8.63
N GLU A 97 12.56 4.97 8.57
CA GLU A 97 13.60 4.72 7.56
C GLU A 97 14.07 3.26 7.53
N THR A 98 14.10 2.60 8.70
CA THR A 98 14.49 1.20 8.84
C THR A 98 13.59 0.19 8.13
N MET A 99 12.36 0.55 7.77
CA MET A 99 11.41 -0.35 7.09
C MET A 99 11.29 -0.03 5.60
N HIS A 100 11.90 1.05 5.10
CA HIS A 100 11.72 1.51 3.72
C HIS A 100 12.17 0.45 2.71
N GLU A 101 13.35 -0.14 2.91
CA GLU A 101 13.91 -1.16 1.99
C GLU A 101 13.05 -2.44 1.97
N ASP A 102 12.59 -2.90 3.13
CA ASP A 102 11.72 -4.09 3.22
C ASP A 102 10.38 -3.86 2.49
N ILE A 103 9.77 -2.69 2.68
CA ILE A 103 8.51 -2.33 2.02
C ILE A 103 8.70 -2.27 0.51
N LEU A 104 9.77 -1.62 0.03
CA LEU A 104 10.08 -1.49 -1.39
C LEU A 104 10.30 -2.84 -2.08
N ASN A 105 11.03 -3.73 -1.42
CA ASN A 105 11.26 -5.09 -1.90
C ASN A 105 9.96 -5.90 -1.98
N GLU A 106 9.11 -5.82 -0.95
CA GLU A 106 7.84 -6.55 -0.90
C GLU A 106 6.86 -6.10 -2.00
N VAL A 107 6.80 -4.79 -2.28
CA VAL A 107 5.93 -4.25 -3.35
C VAL A 107 6.57 -4.32 -4.75
N GLY A 108 7.80 -4.83 -4.86
CA GLY A 108 8.54 -4.93 -6.11
C GLY A 108 8.89 -3.57 -6.74
N LEU A 109 8.95 -2.50 -5.93
CA LEU A 109 9.40 -1.18 -6.37
C LEU A 109 10.91 -1.09 -6.22
N ASP A 110 11.63 -1.48 -7.27
CA ASP A 110 13.05 -1.16 -7.39
C ASP A 110 13.21 0.33 -7.75
N LEU A 111 13.54 1.15 -6.75
CA LEU A 111 13.81 2.57 -6.92
C LEU A 111 15.23 2.85 -7.45
N ASP A 112 16.02 1.82 -7.72
CA ASP A 112 17.41 1.96 -8.09
C ASP A 112 17.60 2.24 -9.59
N LEU A 113 17.56 3.54 -9.92
CA LEU A 113 18.40 4.10 -10.96
C LEU A 113 19.04 5.38 -10.41
N ALA A 114 19.97 5.19 -9.46
CA ALA A 114 21.18 5.99 -9.22
C ALA A 114 21.67 5.85 -7.76
N GLY A 115 22.18 4.67 -7.40
CA GLY A 115 23.30 4.55 -6.48
C GLY A 115 22.99 4.71 -4.99
N LYS A 116 22.60 3.60 -4.35
CA LYS A 116 23.02 3.28 -2.97
C LYS A 116 23.15 1.77 -2.81
N PRO A 117 24.13 1.28 -2.02
CA PRO A 117 24.56 -0.10 -2.10
C PRO A 117 23.61 -1.03 -1.34
N SER A 118 23.12 -2.04 -2.06
CA SER A 118 22.61 -3.32 -1.54
C SER A 118 23.38 -3.80 -0.32
N ARG A 119 22.77 -3.85 0.88
CA ARG A 119 23.26 -4.55 2.09
C ARG A 119 22.12 -4.66 3.11
N ASN A 120 21.89 -5.71 3.90
CA ASN A 120 22.50 -7.02 4.17
C ASN A 120 21.39 -7.84 4.89
N PRO A 121 21.07 -9.09 4.50
CA PRO A 121 19.93 -9.86 5.03
C PRO A 121 19.89 -10.08 6.55
N GLN A 122 20.99 -9.85 7.26
CA GLN A 122 21.15 -10.08 8.70
C GLN A 122 20.58 -8.94 9.59
N PHE A 123 20.08 -7.84 9.01
CA PHE A 123 19.44 -6.76 9.79
C PHE A 123 18.03 -7.12 10.29
N ARG A 124 17.40 -8.14 9.66
CA ARG A 124 16.06 -8.67 9.98
C ARG A 124 15.89 -9.11 11.44
N GLU A 125 16.93 -9.63 12.08
CA GLU A 125 16.80 -10.21 13.44
C GLU A 125 16.83 -9.18 14.58
N ARG A 126 17.22 -7.92 14.32
CA ARG A 126 17.38 -6.91 15.39
C ARG A 126 16.24 -5.91 15.55
N ILE A 127 15.31 -5.83 14.59
CA ILE A 127 14.24 -4.81 14.61
C ILE A 127 12.97 -5.28 15.31
N LEU A 128 12.73 -6.60 15.37
CA LEU A 128 11.55 -7.17 16.05
C LEU A 128 11.47 -6.86 17.56
N MET A 129 12.56 -6.40 18.20
CA MET A 129 12.54 -5.94 19.60
C MET A 129 12.33 -4.42 19.78
N ALA A 130 12.54 -3.60 18.74
CA ALA A 130 12.47 -2.14 18.88
C ALA A 130 11.07 -1.55 18.63
N TYR A 131 10.17 -2.33 18.02
CA TYR A 131 8.81 -1.90 17.69
C TYR A 131 7.78 -2.11 18.82
N GLU A 132 8.10 -2.87 19.87
CA GLU A 132 7.21 -3.02 21.04
C GLU A 132 7.14 -1.79 21.96
N TYR A 133 7.94 -0.73 21.71
CA TYR A 133 8.04 0.42 22.63
C TYR A 133 7.63 1.79 22.08
N LYS A 134 7.09 1.90 20.85
CA LYS A 134 6.66 3.20 20.28
C LYS A 134 5.15 3.42 20.13
N CYS A 135 4.30 2.52 20.63
CA CYS A 135 2.86 2.75 20.76
C CYS A 135 2.42 2.90 22.23
N ALA A 136 3.12 3.75 23.00
CA ALA A 136 2.75 4.08 24.38
C ALA A 136 2.47 5.57 24.63
N SER A 137 2.26 6.41 23.60
CA SER A 137 1.98 7.85 23.81
C SER A 137 0.72 8.40 23.14
N ALA A 138 -0.20 7.55 22.65
CA ALA A 138 -1.52 7.99 22.18
C ALA A 138 -2.66 7.52 23.10
N ALA A 139 -2.39 7.44 24.40
CA ALA A 139 -3.40 7.20 25.44
C ALA A 139 -3.10 8.09 26.64
N LEU A 140 -3.18 9.41 26.46
CA LEU A 140 -3.40 10.40 27.52
C LEU A 140 -3.61 11.77 26.86
N MET A 141 -4.86 12.06 26.51
CA MET A 141 -5.49 13.34 26.86
C MET A 141 -7.01 13.17 26.87
#